data_AF-A0A1I4A2V0-F1
#
_entry.id   AF-A0A1I4A2V0-F1
#
_cell.length_a   1.000
_cell.length_b   1.000
_cell.length_c   1.000
_cell.angle_alpha   90.00
_cell.angle_beta   90.00
_cell.angle_gamma   90.00
#
_symmetry.space_group_name_H-M   'P 1'
#
loop_
_entity.id
_entity.type
_entity.pdbx_description
1 polymer ?
#
loop_
_entity_poly.entity_id
_entity_poly.type
_entity_poly.pdbx_seq_one_letter_code
_entity_poly.pdbx_strand_id
1 'polypeptide(L)'
;MDTALRPAVPPLPAVVRLPDAPTDAAQEFVTRMRAAAPDFASAAGAETAVVREVVPPARHRRSRCRVVLRFRGGDESDLTFLGPVSRPSAAPERAFDLQIQTWLANGLGTEGGWLVPDDEASDGVAVDVTAWSATTRSAG
;
A
#
# COMPACT_ATOMS: atom_id res chain seq x y z
N MET A 1 -60.00 -16.69 27.88
CA MET A 1 -59.54 -15.74 26.85
C MET A 1 -58.26 -15.13 27.39
N ASP A 2 -57.13 -15.71 26.98
CA ASP A 2 -55.78 -15.35 27.45
C ASP A 2 -55.24 -14.18 26.62
N THR A 3 -55.02 -13.04 27.27
CA THR A 3 -54.43 -11.85 26.66
C THR A 3 -52.91 -11.97 26.71
N ALA A 4 -52.29 -12.46 25.64
CA ALA A 4 -50.83 -12.52 25.52
C ALA A 4 -50.23 -11.12 25.34
N LEU A 5 -49.58 -10.61 26.40
CA LEU A 5 -48.72 -9.42 26.36
C LEU A 5 -47.46 -9.71 25.54
N ARG A 6 -47.27 -9.00 24.43
CA ARG A 6 -46.01 -9.01 23.67
C ARG A 6 -44.97 -8.14 24.37
N PRO A 7 -43.70 -8.58 24.53
CA PRO A 7 -42.65 -7.72 25.05
C PRO A 7 -42.32 -6.60 24.06
N ALA A 8 -42.35 -5.36 24.53
CA ALA A 8 -41.88 -4.21 23.75
C ALA A 8 -40.35 -4.24 23.68
N VAL A 9 -39.81 -4.41 22.46
CA VAL A 9 -38.37 -4.31 22.20
C VAL A 9 -37.98 -2.83 22.22
N PRO A 10 -37.05 -2.39 23.07
CA PRO A 10 -36.58 -1.01 23.05
C PRO A 10 -35.88 -0.72 21.71
N PRO A 11 -36.02 0.50 21.15
CA PRO A 11 -35.35 0.86 19.91
C PRO A 11 -33.83 0.74 20.11
N LEU A 12 -33.17 0.04 19.18
CA LEU A 12 -31.71 -0.03 19.14
C LEU A 12 -31.14 1.40 19.03
N PRO A 13 -30.02 1.72 19.73
CA PRO A 13 -29.41 3.03 19.63
C PRO A 13 -29.02 3.30 18.17
N ALA A 14 -29.33 4.52 17.70
CA ALA A 14 -28.97 4.96 16.36
C ALA A 14 -27.45 4.79 16.15
N VAL A 15 -27.05 4.11 15.08
CA VAL A 15 -25.65 3.99 14.69
C VAL A 15 -25.14 5.39 14.39
N VAL A 16 -24.41 5.96 15.34
CA VAL A 16 -23.66 7.20 15.14
C VAL A 16 -22.52 6.86 14.19
N ARG A 17 -22.65 7.25 12.92
CA ARG A 17 -21.52 7.32 12.00
C ARG A 17 -20.55 8.35 12.58
N LEU A 18 -19.50 7.86 13.24
CA LEU A 18 -18.38 8.70 13.64
C LEU A 18 -17.84 9.37 12.37
N PRO A 19 -17.60 10.70 12.35
CA PRO A 19 -17.03 11.36 11.18
C PRO A 19 -15.74 10.65 10.77
N ASP A 20 -15.57 10.48 9.45
CA ASP A 20 -14.46 9.76 8.83
C ASP A 20 -13.16 10.02 9.59
N ALA A 21 -12.62 8.96 10.20
CA ALA A 21 -11.25 9.01 10.71
C ALA A 21 -10.39 9.53 9.55
N PRO A 22 -9.48 10.51 9.80
CA PRO A 22 -8.59 11.00 8.75
C PRO A 22 -7.99 9.77 8.08
N THR A 23 -8.22 9.64 6.77
CA THR A 23 -7.91 8.41 6.03
C THR A 23 -6.51 7.99 6.42
N ASP A 24 -6.39 6.80 7.00
CA ASP A 24 -5.12 6.28 7.49
C ASP A 24 -4.13 6.35 6.32
N ALA A 25 -3.02 7.07 6.46
CA ALA A 25 -2.03 7.23 5.40
C ALA A 25 -1.58 5.88 4.82
N ALA A 26 -1.66 4.81 5.64
CA ALA A 26 -1.47 3.45 5.19
C ALA A 26 -2.51 3.00 4.14
N GLN A 27 -3.79 3.29 4.35
CA GLN A 27 -4.88 2.97 3.41
C GLN A 27 -4.85 3.84 2.15
N GLU A 28 -4.47 5.11 2.26
CA GLU A 28 -4.26 5.97 1.09
C GLU A 28 -3.14 5.42 0.21
N PHE A 29 -2.01 5.05 0.81
CA PHE A 29 -0.90 4.40 0.13
C PHE A 29 -1.34 3.13 -0.61
N VAL A 30 -2.05 2.23 0.07
CA VAL A 30 -2.56 1.00 -0.54
C VAL A 30 -3.52 1.29 -1.69
N THR A 31 -4.44 2.23 -1.49
CA THR A 31 -5.43 2.63 -2.51
C THR A 31 -4.74 3.15 -3.76
N ARG A 32 -3.74 4.01 -3.58
CA ARG A 32 -2.96 4.59 -4.68
C ARG A 32 -2.10 3.54 -5.39
N MET A 33 -1.44 2.64 -4.65
CA MET A 33 -0.71 1.51 -5.23
C MET A 33 -1.63 0.63 -6.09
N ARG A 34 -2.82 0.29 -5.60
CA ARG A 34 -3.82 -0.50 -6.35
C ARG A 34 -4.29 0.22 -7.61
N ALA A 35 -4.53 1.53 -7.53
CA ALA A 35 -4.96 2.33 -8.68
C ALA A 35 -3.89 2.39 -9.78
N ALA A 36 -2.62 2.47 -9.41
CA ALA A 36 -1.48 2.54 -10.34
C ALA A 36 -1.05 1.18 -10.91
N ALA A 37 -1.68 0.07 -10.52
CA ALA A 37 -1.25 -1.27 -10.95
C ALA A 37 -1.17 -1.43 -12.48
N PRO A 38 -2.17 -1.00 -13.29
CA PRO A 38 -2.06 -1.12 -14.75
C PRO A 38 -0.85 -0.36 -15.34
N ASP A 39 -0.51 0.79 -14.73
CA ASP A 39 0.63 1.60 -15.16
C ASP A 39 1.95 0.95 -14.76
N PHE A 40 2.02 0.27 -13.60
CA PHE A 40 3.19 -0.52 -13.23
C PHE A 40 3.44 -1.69 -14.19
N ALA A 41 2.37 -2.39 -14.61
CA ALA A 41 2.49 -3.45 -15.59
C ALA A 41 3.07 -2.91 -16.91
N SER A 42 2.49 -1.81 -17.39
CA SER A 42 2.92 -1.14 -18.62
C SER A 42 4.37 -0.66 -18.54
N ALA A 43 4.75 -0.03 -17.44
CA ALA A 43 6.09 0.49 -17.22
C ALA A 43 7.15 -0.62 -17.12
N ALA A 44 6.83 -1.75 -16.48
CA ALA A 44 7.73 -2.88 -16.37
C ALA A 44 7.82 -3.73 -17.66
N GLY A 45 6.92 -3.53 -18.64
CA GLY A 45 6.76 -4.46 -19.76
C GLY A 45 6.14 -5.81 -19.35
N ALA A 46 5.39 -5.83 -18.25
CA ALA A 46 4.67 -7.00 -17.77
C ALA A 46 3.27 -7.09 -18.40
N GLU A 47 2.72 -8.30 -18.50
CA GLU A 47 1.35 -8.53 -18.96
C GLU A 47 0.32 -8.08 -17.91
N THR A 48 0.64 -8.26 -16.62
CA THR A 48 -0.21 -7.84 -15.51
C THR A 48 0.62 -7.40 -14.31
N ALA A 49 0.02 -6.56 -13.47
CA ALA A 49 0.52 -6.25 -12.13
C ALA A 49 -0.61 -6.41 -11.12
N VAL A 50 -0.35 -7.13 -10.04
CA VAL A 50 -1.32 -7.35 -8.95
C VAL A 50 -0.75 -6.78 -7.67
N VAL A 51 -1.48 -5.84 -7.07
CA VAL A 51 -1.11 -5.21 -5.80
C VAL A 51 -1.89 -5.88 -4.66
N ARG A 52 -1.17 -6.43 -3.69
CA ARG A 52 -1.71 -7.03 -2.48
C ARG A 52 -1.21 -6.26 -1.26
N GLU A 53 -2.13 -5.91 -0.38
CA GLU A 53 -1.76 -5.37 0.92
C GLU A 53 -1.30 -6.52 1.82
N VAL A 54 -0.18 -6.33 2.50
CA VAL A 54 0.34 -7.27 3.48
C VAL A 54 0.12 -6.64 4.85
N VAL A 55 -0.69 -7.31 5.68
CA VAL A 55 -0.94 -6.88 7.06
C VAL A 55 0.28 -7.21 7.90
N PRO A 56 0.98 -6.23 8.50
CA PRO A 56 2.11 -6.52 9.36
C PRO A 56 1.66 -7.26 10.64
N PRO A 57 2.45 -8.19 11.17
CA PRO A 57 2.19 -8.80 12.46
C PRO A 57 2.38 -7.78 13.60
N ALA A 58 1.34 -7.00 13.90
CA ALA A 58 1.08 -6.11 15.06
C ALA A 58 2.17 -5.11 15.54
N ARG A 59 3.45 -5.26 15.17
CA ARG A 59 4.60 -4.56 15.76
C ARG A 59 5.11 -3.43 14.88
N HIS A 60 4.80 -3.44 13.59
CA HIS A 60 5.25 -2.42 12.63
C HIS A 60 4.02 -1.75 12.00
N ARG A 61 3.75 -0.50 12.38
CA ARG A 61 2.60 0.31 11.89
C ARG A 61 2.86 0.93 10.50
N ARG A 62 3.56 0.22 9.61
CA ARG A 62 3.81 0.70 8.24
C ARG A 62 2.92 -0.07 7.28
N SER A 63 2.33 0.63 6.32
CA SER A 63 1.69 -0.04 5.19
C SER A 63 2.72 -0.82 4.40
N ARG A 64 2.36 -2.04 4.02
CA ARG A 64 3.16 -2.88 3.13
C ARG A 64 2.30 -3.31 1.95
N CYS A 65 2.82 -3.13 0.74
CA CYS A 65 2.20 -3.62 -0.49
C CYS A 65 3.16 -4.53 -1.23
N ARG A 66 2.69 -5.70 -1.61
CA ARG A 66 3.37 -6.57 -2.58
C ARG A 66 2.80 -6.31 -3.97
N VAL A 67 3.68 -6.12 -4.92
CA VAL A 67 3.35 -5.97 -6.34
C VAL A 67 3.92 -7.17 -7.07
N VAL A 68 3.03 -7.99 -7.63
CA VAL A 68 3.41 -9.14 -8.44
C VAL A 68 3.27 -8.76 -9.91
N LEU A 69 4.38 -8.66 -10.61
CA LEU A 69 4.46 -8.44 -12.04
C LEU A 69 4.53 -9.80 -12.74
N ARG A 70 3.63 -10.06 -13.69
CA ARG A 70 3.64 -11.30 -14.49
C ARG A 70 4.04 -10.97 -15.92
N PHE A 71 5.11 -11.58 -16.41
CA PHE A 71 5.65 -11.34 -17.75
C PHE A 71 5.19 -12.39 -18.75
N ARG A 72 5.33 -12.04 -20.02
CA ARG A 72 5.10 -12.97 -21.12
C ARG A 72 6.09 -14.13 -21.00
N GLY A 73 5.57 -15.35 -20.90
CA GLY A 73 6.39 -16.56 -20.70
C GLY A 73 6.24 -17.18 -19.31
N GLY A 74 5.51 -16.51 -18.41
CA GLY A 74 5.18 -17.05 -17.09
C GLY A 74 6.15 -16.64 -15.98
N ASP A 75 7.19 -15.86 -16.29
CA ASP A 75 8.08 -15.29 -15.29
C ASP A 75 7.32 -14.29 -14.40
N GLU A 76 7.65 -14.28 -13.11
CA GLU A 76 7.05 -13.39 -12.12
C GLU A 76 8.14 -12.61 -11.38
N SER A 77 7.88 -11.34 -11.11
CA SER A 77 8.67 -10.54 -10.18
C SER A 77 7.81 -10.09 -9.03
N ASP A 78 8.26 -10.35 -7.81
CA ASP A 78 7.55 -10.01 -6.58
C ASP A 78 8.30 -8.90 -5.85
N LEU A 79 7.67 -7.73 -5.77
CA LEU A 79 8.27 -6.52 -5.22
C LEU A 79 7.53 -6.10 -3.96
N THR A 80 8.27 -5.84 -2.89
CA THR A 80 7.69 -5.34 -1.64
C THR A 80 7.96 -3.85 -1.47
N PHE A 81 6.89 -3.07 -1.27
CA PHE A 81 6.96 -1.64 -1.01
C PHE A 81 6.47 -1.33 0.40
N LEU A 82 7.24 -0.52 1.12
CA LEU A 82 6.90 0.02 2.44
C LEU A 82 6.44 1.46 2.28
N GLY A 83 5.21 1.71 2.69
CA GLY A 83 4.62 3.04 2.78
C GLY A 83 4.91 3.72 4.12
N PRO A 84 4.31 4.90 4.36
CA PRO A 84 4.53 5.67 5.57
C PRO A 84 4.08 4.91 6.82
N VAL A 85 4.72 5.22 7.96
CA VAL A 85 4.11 4.96 9.27
C VAL A 85 2.90 5.89 9.38
N SER A 86 1.74 5.44 9.89
CA SER A 86 0.44 6.16 9.96
C SER A 86 0.41 7.56 10.64
N ARG A 87 1.51 8.30 10.67
CA ARG A 87 1.56 9.72 11.03
C ARG A 87 1.44 10.54 9.74
N PRO A 88 0.52 11.52 9.69
CA PRO A 88 0.43 12.42 8.54
C PRO A 88 1.77 13.15 8.37
N SER A 89 2.44 12.89 7.25
CA SER A 89 3.59 13.66 6.81
C SER A 89 3.07 14.94 6.16
N ALA A 90 3.51 16.10 6.65
CA ALA A 90 3.11 17.41 6.11
C ALA A 90 3.73 17.74 4.73
N ALA A 91 4.55 16.85 4.17
CA ALA A 91 5.09 17.05 2.83
C ALA A 91 4.08 16.54 1.79
N PRO A 92 3.86 17.28 0.68
CA PRO A 92 3.06 16.76 -0.41
C PRO A 92 3.70 15.44 -0.85
N GLU A 93 2.94 14.36 -0.72
CA GLU A 93 3.29 13.07 -1.30
C GLU A 93 3.47 13.28 -2.80
N ARG A 94 4.71 13.59 -3.21
CA ARG A 94 5.11 13.54 -4.61
C ARG A 94 4.73 12.16 -5.13
N ALA A 95 4.30 12.11 -6.37
CA ALA A 95 3.72 10.94 -7.00
C ALA A 95 4.69 9.74 -7.00
N PHE A 96 4.75 9.02 -5.89
CA PHE A 96 5.59 7.84 -5.72
C PHE A 96 5.21 6.76 -6.73
N ASP A 97 3.96 6.73 -7.16
CA ASP A 97 3.49 5.90 -8.26
C ASP A 97 4.26 6.21 -9.57
N LEU A 98 4.41 7.48 -9.96
CA LEU A 98 5.22 7.86 -11.13
C LEU A 98 6.70 7.54 -10.94
N GLN A 99 7.21 7.67 -9.71
CA GLN A 99 8.58 7.31 -9.38
C GLN A 99 8.82 5.80 -9.50
N ILE A 100 7.90 4.98 -9.01
CA ILE A 100 7.90 3.52 -9.16
C ILE A 100 7.81 3.16 -10.65
N GLN A 101 6.90 3.77 -11.42
CA GLN A 101 6.80 3.55 -12.87
C GLN A 101 8.12 3.85 -13.58
N THR A 102 8.74 4.98 -13.27
CA THR A 102 10.04 5.36 -13.85
C THR A 102 11.12 4.33 -13.51
N TRP A 103 11.17 3.87 -12.26
CA TRP A 103 12.13 2.85 -11.86
C TRP A 103 11.88 1.51 -12.56
N LEU A 104 10.63 1.06 -12.64
CA LEU A 104 10.25 -0.15 -13.38
C LEU A 104 10.66 -0.07 -14.85
N ALA A 105 10.46 1.09 -15.49
CA ALA A 105 10.82 1.32 -16.90
C ALA A 105 12.32 1.34 -17.18
N ASN A 106 13.15 1.71 -16.20
CA ASN A 106 14.62 1.72 -16.33
C ASN A 106 15.27 0.40 -15.88
N GLY A 107 14.45 -0.59 -15.49
CA GLY A 107 14.90 -1.84 -14.90
C GLY A 107 15.03 -1.77 -13.38
N LEU A 108 14.84 -2.91 -12.72
CA LEU A 108 14.88 -3.07 -11.26
C LEU A 108 16.32 -2.84 -10.75
N GLY A 109 16.70 -1.58 -10.57
CA GLY A 109 17.99 -1.23 -9.98
C GLY A 109 18.11 -1.78 -8.55
N THR A 110 19.26 -2.36 -8.22
CA THR A 110 19.52 -3.07 -6.95
C THR A 110 20.29 -2.25 -5.92
N GLU A 111 20.56 -0.97 -6.21
CA GLU A 111 21.43 -0.14 -5.38
C GLU A 111 20.74 1.18 -4.99
N GLY A 112 20.55 1.38 -3.68
CA GLY A 112 19.99 2.62 -3.15
C GLY A 112 19.72 2.51 -1.65
N GLY A 113 19.95 3.59 -0.90
CA GLY A 113 19.68 3.64 0.56
C GLY A 113 18.20 3.54 0.94
N TRP A 114 17.32 3.34 -0.04
CA TRP A 114 15.89 3.10 0.08
C TRP A 114 15.51 1.62 -0.08
N LEU A 115 16.46 0.76 -0.46
CA LEU A 115 16.32 -0.69 -0.35
C LEU A 115 16.69 -1.10 1.08
N VAL A 116 15.75 -1.73 1.78
CA VAL A 116 15.90 -2.13 3.18
C VAL A 116 15.69 -3.64 3.33
N PRO A 117 16.43 -4.32 4.22
CA PRO A 117 16.11 -5.71 4.56
C PRO A 117 14.69 -5.83 5.11
N ASP A 118 13.93 -6.78 4.61
CA ASP A 118 12.57 -7.10 5.08
C ASP A 118 12.34 -8.61 5.01
N ASP A 119 12.28 -9.26 6.18
CA ASP A 119 12.12 -10.72 6.29
C ASP A 119 10.74 -11.22 5.81
N GLU A 120 9.78 -10.32 5.62
CA GLU A 120 8.45 -10.64 5.09
C GLU A 120 8.37 -10.46 3.56
N ALA A 121 9.40 -9.87 2.94
CA ALA A 121 9.53 -9.78 1.49
C ALA A 121 10.01 -11.11 0.89
N SER A 122 9.58 -11.41 -0.34
CA SER A 122 9.90 -12.69 -1.00
C SER A 122 11.37 -12.84 -1.38
N ASP A 123 12.06 -11.74 -1.62
CA ASP A 123 13.48 -11.64 -1.93
C ASP A 123 14.32 -11.15 -0.73
N GLY A 124 13.68 -10.97 0.44
CA GLY A 124 14.31 -10.45 1.66
C GLY A 124 14.57 -8.95 1.65
N VAL A 125 14.09 -8.21 0.64
CA VAL A 125 14.31 -6.77 0.49
C VAL A 125 12.99 -6.05 0.21
N ALA A 126 12.84 -4.84 0.75
CA ALA A 126 11.72 -3.96 0.45
C ALA A 126 12.18 -2.56 0.04
N VAL A 127 11.36 -1.90 -0.77
CA VAL A 127 11.52 -0.51 -1.19
C VAL A 127 10.82 0.40 -0.16
N ASP A 128 11.57 1.13 0.66
CA ASP A 128 11.02 2.18 1.52
C ASP A 128 10.76 3.44 0.70
N VAL A 129 9.50 3.63 0.30
CA VAL A 129 9.04 4.75 -0.53
C VAL A 129 9.27 6.09 0.16
N THR A 130 9.23 6.11 1.50
CA THR A 130 9.46 7.31 2.30
C THR A 130 10.94 7.71 2.27
N ALA A 131 11.84 6.74 2.47
CA ALA A 131 13.29 6.95 2.37
C ALA A 131 13.72 7.32 0.94
N TRP A 132 13.09 6.71 -0.06
CA TRP A 132 13.37 7.00 -1.46
C TRP A 132 12.99 8.44 -1.83
N SER A 133 11.80 8.87 -1.42
CA SER A 133 11.32 10.25 -1.62
C SER A 133 12.16 11.30 -0.87
N ALA A 134 12.74 10.93 0.27
CA ALA A 134 13.66 11.81 1.01
C ALA A 134 15.01 11.97 0.30
N THR A 135 15.53 10.88 -0.28
CA THR A 135 16.81 10.89 -1.02
C THR A 135 16.73 11.80 -2.25
N THR A 136 15.63 11.73 -3.01
CA THR A 136 15.44 12.58 -4.20
C THR A 136 15.26 14.06 -3.86
N ARG A 137 14.80 14.39 -2.64
CA ARG A 137 14.74 15.78 -2.16
C ARG A 137 16.13 16.36 -1.89
N SER A 138 17.06 15.56 -1.39
CA SER A 138 18.42 16.02 -1.09
C SER A 138 19.30 16.19 -2.34
N ALA A 139 18.87 15.66 -3.49
CA ALA A 139 19.63 15.68 -4.75
C ALA A 139 19.21 16.79 -5.72
N GLY A 140 18.21 17.62 -5.39
CA GLY A 140 17.74 18.75 -6.19
C GLY A 140 17.91 20.07 -5.46
#